data_AF-A0A2R3Z748-F1
#
_entry.id   AF-A0A2R3Z748-F1
#
_cell.length_a   1.000
_cell.length_b   1.000
_cell.length_c   1.000
_cell.angle_alpha   90.00
_cell.angle_beta   90.00
_cell.angle_gamma   90.00
#
_symmetry.space_group_name_H-M   'P 1'
#
loop_
_entity.id
_entity.type
_entity.pdbx_description
1 polymer ?
#
loop_
_entity_poly.entity_id
_entity_poly.type
_entity_poly.pdbx_seq_one_letter_code
_entity_poly.pdbx_strand_id
1 'polypeptide(L)'
;MDELDLLKRDWKKQEKNLPHLSYDEIYRMIWKRSSSIVKWIFIISIIEFLLGTVLNIVLADDDYWKRIEEFDLKEFTIWGYVINYIITFYFLYIFYRNYRRISANDTVKGLMKNILHTRKTVKYYIGFVLISSGLTFLVGLYIILHHHALTANTETVSNMHFDTLQWFLFIGVVILILGLVLGIIWLIYRVIYGILLKKLLRNYRELKNLEM
;
A
#
# COMPACT_ATOMS: atom_id res chain seq x y z
N MET A 1 4.94 -49.91 40.29
CA MET A 1 4.15 -48.99 39.44
C MET A 1 5.04 -48.62 38.29
N ASP A 2 4.65 -48.98 37.08
CA ASP A 2 5.46 -48.76 35.88
C ASP A 2 5.52 -47.27 35.55
N GLU A 3 6.69 -46.78 35.14
CA GLU A 3 6.90 -45.37 34.73
C GLU A 3 5.89 -44.92 33.65
N LEU A 4 5.41 -45.87 32.84
CA LEU A 4 4.35 -45.68 31.86
C LEU A 4 2.99 -45.28 32.47
N ASP A 5 2.66 -45.79 33.65
CA ASP A 5 1.40 -45.46 34.34
C ASP A 5 1.43 -44.06 34.95
N LEU A 6 2.62 -43.60 35.36
CA LEU A 6 2.85 -42.20 35.78
C LEU A 6 2.66 -41.25 34.59
N LEU A 7 3.27 -41.56 33.45
CA LEU A 7 3.11 -40.77 32.22
C LEU A 7 1.65 -40.75 31.74
N LYS A 8 0.93 -41.88 31.78
CA LYS A 8 -0.51 -41.93 31.45
C LYS A 8 -1.36 -41.08 32.40
N ARG A 9 -1.06 -41.09 33.71
CA ARG A 9 -1.76 -40.26 34.70
C ARG A 9 -1.52 -38.78 34.46
N ASP A 10 -0.28 -38.39 34.18
CA ASP A 10 0.08 -36.99 33.95
C ASP A 10 -0.48 -36.49 32.61
N TRP A 11 -0.49 -37.32 31.58
CA TRP A 11 -1.16 -37.03 30.30
C TRP A 11 -2.67 -36.80 30.48
N LYS A 12 -3.37 -37.68 31.23
CA LYS A 12 -4.80 -37.52 31.56
C LYS A 12 -5.08 -36.27 32.42
N LYS A 13 -4.15 -35.88 33.30
CA LYS A 13 -4.27 -34.63 34.08
C LYS A 13 -4.10 -33.39 33.21
N GLN A 14 -3.23 -33.45 32.19
CA GLN A 14 -3.04 -32.35 31.24
C GLN A 14 -4.24 -32.18 30.30
N GLU A 15 -4.87 -33.27 29.84
CA GLU A 15 -6.11 -33.21 29.05
C GLU A 15 -7.25 -32.48 29.78
N LYS A 16 -7.37 -32.69 31.10
CA LYS A 16 -8.37 -32.03 31.95
C LYS A 16 -8.14 -30.53 32.11
N ASN A 17 -6.93 -30.03 31.87
CA ASN A 17 -6.52 -28.63 32.04
C ASN A 17 -6.42 -27.88 30.70
N LEU A 18 -6.76 -28.52 29.57
CA LEU A 18 -6.87 -27.81 28.30
C LEU A 18 -8.18 -27.00 28.31
N PRO A 19 -8.12 -25.66 28.18
CA PRO A 19 -9.33 -24.85 28.10
C PRO A 19 -10.14 -25.32 26.87
N HIS A 20 -11.30 -25.90 27.13
CA HIS A 20 -12.25 -26.27 26.08
C HIS A 20 -12.90 -24.99 25.59
N LEU A 21 -12.26 -24.34 24.61
CA LEU A 21 -12.75 -23.09 24.05
C LEU A 21 -14.04 -23.36 23.27
N SER A 22 -15.10 -22.64 23.63
CA SER A 22 -16.34 -22.64 22.87
C SER A 22 -16.13 -21.99 21.50
N TYR A 23 -16.91 -22.42 20.51
CA TYR A 23 -16.97 -21.80 19.18
C TYR A 23 -17.08 -20.26 19.27
N ASP A 24 -17.91 -19.76 20.18
CA ASP A 24 -18.13 -18.33 20.36
C ASP A 24 -16.91 -17.58 20.92
N GLU A 25 -16.07 -18.26 21.68
CA GLU A 25 -14.82 -17.69 22.22
C GLU A 25 -13.76 -17.61 21.13
N ILE A 26 -13.62 -18.68 20.33
CA ILE A 26 -12.73 -18.71 19.16
C ILE A 26 -13.14 -17.63 18.16
N TYR A 27 -14.44 -17.54 17.86
CA TYR A 27 -14.98 -16.49 17.01
C TYR A 27 -14.62 -15.09 17.52
N ARG A 28 -14.89 -14.80 18.79
CA ARG A 28 -14.57 -13.49 19.41
C ARG A 28 -13.09 -13.16 19.33
N MET A 29 -12.21 -14.14 19.52
CA MET A 29 -10.76 -13.93 19.39
C MET A 29 -10.35 -13.59 17.96
N ILE A 30 -10.86 -14.32 16.97
CA ILE A 30 -10.55 -14.06 15.56
C ILE A 30 -11.13 -12.71 15.10
N TRP A 31 -12.33 -12.37 15.57
CA TRP A 31 -12.95 -11.07 15.33
C TRP A 31 -12.09 -9.93 15.87
N LYS A 32 -11.67 -9.98 17.15
CA LYS A 32 -10.78 -8.96 17.74
C LYS A 32 -9.45 -8.82 16.97
N ARG A 33 -8.83 -9.95 16.61
CA ARG A 33 -7.60 -9.97 15.80
C ARG A 33 -7.81 -9.30 14.43
N SER A 34 -8.90 -9.64 13.74
CA SER A 34 -9.21 -9.10 12.41
C SER A 34 -9.49 -7.60 12.48
N SER A 35 -10.31 -7.17 13.45
CA SER A 35 -10.60 -5.77 13.69
C SER A 35 -9.35 -4.95 13.98
N SER A 36 -8.45 -5.47 14.82
CA SER A 36 -7.15 -4.83 15.10
C SER A 36 -6.29 -4.69 13.85
N ILE A 37 -6.21 -5.72 13.01
CA ILE A 37 -5.46 -5.65 11.74
C ILE A 37 -6.04 -4.57 10.81
N VAL A 38 -7.37 -4.49 10.68
CA VAL A 38 -8.01 -3.48 9.82
C VAL A 38 -7.88 -2.08 10.40
N LYS A 39 -7.89 -1.93 11.74
CA LYS A 39 -7.55 -0.68 12.43
C LYS A 39 -6.13 -0.24 12.09
N TRP A 40 -5.16 -1.15 12.12
CA TRP A 40 -3.78 -0.85 11.74
C TRP A 40 -3.64 -0.45 10.28
N ILE A 41 -4.35 -1.11 9.36
CA ILE A 41 -4.39 -0.70 7.94
C ILE A 41 -4.84 0.76 7.81
N PHE A 42 -5.90 1.15 8.53
CA PHE A 42 -6.39 2.52 8.54
C PHE A 42 -5.40 3.52 9.15
N ILE A 43 -4.81 3.20 10.31
CA ILE A 43 -3.81 4.06 10.95
C ILE A 43 -2.60 4.27 10.04
N ILE A 44 -2.09 3.21 9.41
CA ILE A 44 -0.97 3.28 8.47
C ILE A 44 -1.33 4.19 7.29
N SER A 45 -2.54 4.10 6.74
CA SER A 45 -2.95 5.00 5.65
C SER A 45 -3.03 6.47 6.07
N ILE A 46 -3.39 6.78 7.32
CA ILE A 46 -3.33 8.15 7.85
C ILE A 46 -1.88 8.61 7.95
N ILE A 47 -1.01 7.78 8.51
CA ILE A 47 0.42 8.12 8.67
C ILE A 47 1.06 8.35 7.30
N GLU A 48 0.78 7.51 6.31
CA GLU A 48 1.29 7.64 4.96
C GLU A 48 0.84 8.94 4.29
N PHE A 49 -0.45 9.28 4.42
CA PHE A 49 -0.99 10.54 3.93
C PHE A 49 -0.29 11.75 4.58
N LEU A 50 -0.21 11.77 5.91
CA LEU A 50 0.45 12.85 6.65
C LEU A 50 1.93 12.97 6.30
N LEU A 51 2.64 11.84 6.21
CA LEU A 51 4.05 11.80 5.84
C LEU A 51 4.25 12.33 4.42
N GLY A 52 3.40 11.93 3.46
CA GLY A 52 3.42 12.47 2.10
C GLY A 52 3.17 13.97 2.06
N THR A 53 2.22 14.47 2.85
CA THR A 53 1.93 15.91 2.95
C THR A 53 3.07 16.70 3.56
N VAL A 54 3.63 16.23 4.67
CA VAL A 54 4.77 16.89 5.32
C VAL A 54 5.99 16.90 4.39
N LEU A 55 6.30 15.77 3.75
CA LEU A 55 7.39 15.71 2.77
C LEU A 55 7.15 16.67 1.60
N ASN A 56 5.92 16.77 1.10
CA ASN A 56 5.61 17.70 0.02
C ASN A 56 5.84 19.16 0.44
N ILE A 57 5.38 19.57 1.63
CA ILE A 57 5.58 20.93 2.14
C ILE A 57 7.07 21.24 2.37
N VAL A 58 7.83 20.27 2.89
CA VAL A 58 9.27 20.46 3.17
C VAL A 58 10.11 20.49 1.89
N LEU A 59 9.74 19.72 0.88
CA LEU A 59 10.51 19.61 -0.37
C LEU A 59 10.08 20.62 -1.44
N ALA A 60 8.88 21.19 -1.36
CA ALA A 60 8.36 22.16 -2.32
C ALA A 60 8.74 23.60 -1.95
N ASP A 61 10.04 23.86 -1.85
CA ASP A 61 10.60 25.20 -1.64
C ASP A 61 10.53 26.07 -2.91
N ASP A 62 10.93 27.34 -2.79
CA ASP A 62 10.88 28.29 -3.91
C ASP A 62 11.74 27.83 -5.10
N ASP A 63 12.87 27.15 -4.83
CA ASP A 63 13.77 26.68 -5.87
C ASP A 63 13.21 25.45 -6.61
N TYR A 64 12.48 24.58 -5.91
CA TYR A 64 11.68 23.52 -6.53
C TYR A 64 10.66 24.11 -7.51
N TRP A 65 9.88 25.12 -7.07
CA TRP A 65 8.84 25.72 -7.92
C TRP A 65 9.41 26.47 -9.12
N LYS A 66 10.55 27.16 -8.97
CA LYS A 66 11.24 27.79 -10.10
C LYS A 66 11.61 26.76 -11.18
N ARG A 67 12.19 25.62 -10.80
CA ARG A 67 12.54 24.56 -11.76
C ARG A 67 11.31 23.96 -12.43
N ILE A 68 10.22 23.76 -11.69
CA ILE A 68 8.96 23.26 -12.24
C ILE A 68 8.36 24.26 -13.25
N GLU A 69 8.49 25.56 -13.00
CA GLU A 69 8.03 26.62 -13.90
C GLU A 69 8.92 26.75 -15.15
N GLU A 70 10.24 26.59 -15.02
CA GLU A 70 11.19 26.55 -16.14
C GLU A 70 10.85 25.48 -17.19
N PHE A 71 10.37 24.31 -16.75
CA PHE A 71 10.00 23.21 -17.64
C PHE A 71 8.51 23.18 -18.05
N ASP A 72 7.75 24.24 -17.77
CA ASP A 72 6.30 24.32 -18.04
C ASP A 72 5.50 23.17 -17.39
N LEU A 73 5.97 22.69 -16.24
CA LEU A 73 5.37 21.57 -15.49
C LEU A 73 4.39 22.03 -14.41
N LYS A 74 4.31 23.33 -14.14
CA LYS A 74 3.60 23.90 -12.99
C LYS A 74 2.14 23.48 -12.93
N GLU A 75 1.40 23.68 -14.02
CA GLU A 75 -0.02 23.31 -14.06
C GLU A 75 -0.22 21.80 -13.90
N PHE A 76 0.57 21.00 -14.62
CA PHE A 76 0.53 19.54 -14.52
C PHE A 76 0.82 19.04 -13.11
N THR A 77 1.85 19.58 -12.46
CA THR A 77 2.23 19.21 -11.09
C THR A 77 1.14 19.59 -10.08
N ILE A 78 0.55 20.79 -10.18
CA ILE A 78 -0.54 21.22 -9.29
C ILE A 78 -1.76 20.30 -9.46
N TRP A 79 -2.23 20.09 -10.70
CA TRP A 79 -3.37 19.20 -10.96
C TRP A 79 -3.08 17.75 -10.54
N GLY A 80 -1.86 17.29 -10.78
CA GLY A 80 -1.38 15.98 -10.34
C GLY A 80 -1.48 15.81 -8.82
N TYR A 81 -1.04 16.80 -8.05
CA TYR A 81 -1.20 16.79 -6.60
C TYR A 81 -2.67 16.81 -6.20
N VAL A 82 -3.48 17.73 -6.72
CA VAL A 82 -4.92 17.83 -6.37
C VAL A 82 -5.63 16.49 -6.60
N ILE A 83 -5.45 15.86 -7.76
CA ILE A 83 -6.07 14.57 -8.09
C ILE A 83 -5.56 13.47 -7.15
N ASN A 84 -4.25 13.41 -6.92
CA ASN A 84 -3.66 12.39 -6.05
C ASN A 84 -4.18 12.50 -4.60
N TYR A 85 -4.27 13.72 -4.07
CA TYR A 85 -4.81 13.99 -2.73
C TYR A 85 -6.29 13.61 -2.62
N ILE A 86 -7.12 13.96 -3.62
CA ILE A 86 -8.55 13.59 -3.64
C ILE A 86 -8.71 12.06 -3.60
N ILE A 87 -7.96 11.34 -4.46
CA ILE A 87 -8.06 9.88 -4.52
C ILE A 87 -7.52 9.24 -3.24
N THR A 88 -6.41 9.73 -2.70
CA THR A 88 -5.85 9.24 -1.44
C THR A 88 -6.82 9.45 -0.28
N PHE A 89 -7.47 10.60 -0.21
CA PHE A 89 -8.51 10.88 0.78
C PHE A 89 -9.74 9.96 0.61
N TYR A 90 -10.14 9.66 -0.63
CA TYR A 90 -11.17 8.66 -0.91
C TYR A 90 -10.80 7.27 -0.36
N PHE A 91 -9.56 6.82 -0.55
CA PHE A 91 -9.09 5.56 0.03
C PHE A 91 -9.06 5.59 1.56
N LEU A 92 -8.66 6.72 2.16
CA LEU A 92 -8.69 6.93 3.60
C LEU A 92 -10.12 6.72 4.15
N TYR A 93 -11.13 7.28 3.48
CA TYR A 93 -12.53 7.09 3.83
C TYR A 93 -12.97 5.63 3.69
N ILE A 94 -12.57 4.92 2.63
CA ILE A 94 -12.90 3.49 2.49
C ILE A 94 -12.24 2.66 3.60
N PHE A 95 -10.99 2.94 3.96
CA PHE A 95 -10.31 2.23 5.04
C PHE A 95 -11.00 2.46 6.38
N TYR A 96 -11.42 3.69 6.66
CA TYR A 96 -12.25 4.02 7.81
C TYR A 96 -13.56 3.20 7.81
N ARG A 97 -14.26 3.16 6.67
CA ARG A 97 -15.51 2.39 6.53
C ARG A 97 -15.31 0.89 6.74
N ASN A 98 -14.22 0.34 6.20
CA ASN A 98 -13.86 -1.07 6.39
C ASN A 98 -13.56 -1.38 7.86
N TYR A 99 -12.84 -0.50 8.56
CA TYR A 99 -12.60 -0.60 10.00
C TYR A 99 -13.91 -0.58 10.79
N ARG A 100 -14.78 0.41 10.53
CA ARG A 100 -16.07 0.54 11.23
C ARG A 100 -16.99 -0.67 11.01
N ARG A 101 -17.05 -1.21 9.80
CA ARG A 101 -17.84 -2.41 9.48
C ARG A 101 -17.40 -3.62 10.29
N ILE A 102 -16.10 -3.92 10.31
CA ILE A 102 -15.58 -5.06 11.07
C ILE A 102 -15.74 -4.85 12.58
N SER A 103 -15.76 -3.59 13.06
CA SER A 103 -15.98 -3.29 14.47
C SER A 103 -17.42 -3.44 14.96
N ALA A 104 -18.42 -3.56 14.08
CA ALA A 104 -19.83 -3.57 14.44
C ALA A 104 -20.47 -4.94 14.18
N ASN A 105 -20.87 -5.67 15.24
CA ASN A 105 -21.75 -6.87 15.27
C ASN A 105 -21.83 -7.70 13.96
N ASP A 106 -20.68 -8.09 13.41
CA ASP A 106 -20.66 -8.94 12.24
C ASP A 106 -21.05 -10.36 12.65
N THR A 107 -21.89 -10.99 11.83
CA THR A 107 -22.01 -12.46 11.81
C THR A 107 -20.72 -13.06 11.24
N VAL A 108 -20.46 -14.34 11.46
CA VAL A 108 -19.25 -15.02 10.95
C VAL A 108 -19.06 -14.81 9.43
N LYS A 109 -20.13 -15.02 8.65
CA LYS A 109 -20.17 -14.72 7.20
C LYS A 109 -19.90 -13.25 6.87
N GLY A 110 -20.44 -12.32 7.68
CA GLY A 110 -20.20 -10.89 7.54
C GLY A 110 -18.72 -10.54 7.70
N LEU A 111 -18.09 -11.03 8.77
CA LEU A 111 -16.67 -10.84 9.05
C LEU A 111 -15.80 -11.39 7.91
N MET A 112 -16.09 -12.62 7.44
CA MET A 112 -15.38 -13.22 6.31
C MET A 112 -15.48 -12.39 5.04
N LYS A 113 -16.67 -11.87 4.71
CA LYS A 113 -16.90 -10.98 3.56
C LYS A 113 -16.13 -9.67 3.71
N ASN A 114 -16.16 -9.07 4.89
CA ASN A 114 -15.47 -7.82 5.18
C ASN A 114 -13.94 -7.96 5.14
N ILE A 115 -13.40 -9.11 5.56
CA ILE A 115 -11.98 -9.45 5.40
C ILE A 115 -11.61 -9.45 3.91
N LEU A 116 -12.35 -10.16 3.07
CA LEU A 116 -12.06 -10.23 1.63
C LEU A 116 -12.16 -8.84 0.97
N HIS A 117 -13.19 -8.07 1.33
CA HIS A 117 -13.37 -6.70 0.86
C HIS A 117 -12.19 -5.81 1.24
N THR A 118 -11.78 -5.83 2.51
CA THR A 118 -10.64 -5.05 3.00
C THR A 118 -9.36 -5.41 2.25
N ARG A 119 -9.10 -6.71 2.03
CA ARG A 119 -7.93 -7.15 1.26
C ARG A 119 -7.94 -6.63 -0.17
N LYS A 120 -9.12 -6.59 -0.80
CA LYS A 120 -9.31 -6.07 -2.16
C LYS A 120 -9.09 -4.56 -2.20
N THR A 121 -9.64 -3.81 -1.25
CA THR A 121 -9.41 -2.35 -1.12
C THR A 121 -7.93 -2.03 -0.98
N VAL A 122 -7.20 -2.72 -0.10
CA VAL A 122 -5.76 -2.49 0.08
C VAL A 122 -4.98 -2.76 -1.22
N LYS A 123 -5.30 -3.84 -1.95
CA LYS A 123 -4.64 -4.13 -3.23
C LYS A 123 -4.91 -3.04 -4.27
N TYR A 124 -6.13 -2.51 -4.33
CA TYR A 124 -6.46 -1.41 -5.23
C TYR A 124 -5.76 -0.12 -4.86
N TYR A 125 -5.61 0.17 -3.57
CA TYR A 125 -4.83 1.31 -3.11
C TYR A 125 -3.37 1.22 -3.54
N ILE A 126 -2.71 0.07 -3.28
CA ILE A 126 -1.31 -0.16 -3.68
C ILE A 126 -1.16 -0.07 -5.20
N GLY A 127 -2.10 -0.65 -5.96
CA GLY A 127 -2.12 -0.56 -7.41
C GLY A 127 -2.26 0.88 -7.90
N PHE A 128 -3.15 1.67 -7.30
CA PHE A 128 -3.30 3.08 -7.59
C PHE A 128 -1.99 3.85 -7.34
N VAL A 129 -1.35 3.68 -6.19
CA VAL A 129 -0.09 4.37 -5.88
C VAL A 129 0.99 4.05 -6.90
N LEU A 130 1.17 2.77 -7.26
CA LEU A 130 2.18 2.35 -8.24
C LEU A 130 1.89 2.85 -9.66
N ILE A 131 0.63 2.69 -10.11
CA ILE A 131 0.22 3.12 -11.46
C ILE A 131 0.28 4.63 -11.59
N SER A 132 -0.24 5.37 -10.61
CA SER A 132 -0.21 6.84 -10.63
C SER A 132 1.22 7.36 -10.58
N SER A 133 2.09 6.79 -9.74
CA SER A 133 3.52 7.18 -9.69
C SER A 133 4.21 6.95 -11.03
N GLY A 134 3.99 5.78 -11.66
CA GLY A 134 4.55 5.48 -12.98
C GLY A 134 4.02 6.40 -14.07
N LEU A 135 2.70 6.65 -14.08
CA LEU A 135 2.05 7.53 -15.05
C LEU A 135 2.53 8.98 -14.92
N THR A 136 2.57 9.52 -13.69
CA THR A 136 3.06 10.87 -13.42
C THR A 136 4.52 11.03 -13.88
N PHE A 137 5.36 10.03 -13.63
CA PHE A 137 6.75 10.04 -14.11
C PHE A 137 6.83 10.07 -15.63
N LEU A 138 6.07 9.21 -16.33
CA LEU A 138 6.08 9.14 -17.79
C LEU A 138 5.56 10.42 -18.45
N VAL A 139 4.48 11.00 -17.91
CA VAL A 139 3.93 12.25 -18.42
C VAL A 139 4.88 13.43 -18.13
N GLY A 140 5.46 13.50 -16.94
CA GLY A 140 6.46 14.52 -16.60
C GLY A 140 7.68 14.44 -17.52
N LEU A 141 8.19 13.23 -17.77
CA LEU A 141 9.28 13.00 -18.73
C LEU A 141 8.91 13.46 -20.14
N TYR A 142 7.70 13.13 -20.61
CA TYR A 142 7.21 13.58 -21.91
C TYR A 142 7.18 15.11 -22.02
N ILE A 143 6.66 15.81 -21.01
CA ILE A 143 6.60 17.28 -21.00
C ILE A 143 8.01 17.87 -21.03
N ILE A 144 8.95 17.36 -20.23
CA ILE A 144 10.35 17.82 -20.22
C ILE A 144 10.99 17.65 -21.60
N LEU A 145 10.84 16.47 -22.22
CA LEU A 145 11.41 16.20 -23.54
C LEU A 145 10.79 17.07 -24.63
N HIS A 146 9.47 17.30 -24.57
CA HIS A 146 8.76 18.17 -25.49
C HIS A 146 9.19 19.64 -25.34
N HIS A 147 9.30 20.12 -24.10
CA HIS A 147 9.78 21.47 -23.81
C HIS A 147 11.21 21.68 -24.32
N HIS A 148 12.10 20.70 -24.11
CA HIS A 148 13.46 20.74 -24.67
C HIS A 148 13.46 20.75 -26.20
N ALA A 149 12.60 19.95 -26.85
CA ALA A 149 12.51 19.92 -28.31
C ALA A 149 12.05 21.26 -28.92
N LEU A 150 11.16 21.99 -28.23
CA LEU A 150 10.69 23.31 -28.67
C LEU A 150 11.73 24.42 -28.45
N THR A 151 12.41 24.41 -27.29
CA THR A 151 13.41 25.42 -26.90
C THR A 151 14.77 25.21 -27.56
N ALA A 152 15.10 23.99 -28.02
CA ALA A 152 16.31 23.72 -28.78
C ALA A 152 16.38 24.47 -30.13
N ASN A 153 15.25 24.97 -30.64
CA ASN A 153 15.19 25.77 -31.88
C ASN A 153 15.48 27.26 -31.66
N THR A 154 15.54 27.73 -30.41
CA THR A 154 15.95 29.09 -30.06
C THR A 154 17.41 29.06 -29.62
N GLU A 155 18.24 29.74 -30.41
CA GLU A 155 19.71 29.86 -30.31
C GLU A 155 20.23 29.89 -28.85
N THR A 156 20.76 28.76 -28.35
CA THR A 156 21.80 28.64 -27.27
C THR A 156 22.04 27.20 -26.77
N VAL A 157 21.26 26.19 -27.16
CA VAL A 157 21.47 24.79 -26.70
C VAL A 157 22.15 23.93 -27.76
N SER A 158 23.40 24.25 -28.08
CA SER A 158 24.25 23.52 -29.05
C SER A 158 24.83 22.18 -28.54
N ASN A 159 24.43 21.66 -27.37
CA ASN A 159 25.21 20.62 -26.68
C ASN A 159 24.52 19.27 -26.47
N MET A 160 23.32 19.05 -27.02
CA MET A 160 22.62 17.76 -26.90
C MET A 160 22.25 17.16 -28.26
N HIS A 161 23.22 17.10 -29.17
CA HIS A 161 23.15 16.20 -30.33
C HIS A 161 23.44 14.77 -29.85
N PHE A 162 22.43 14.12 -29.27
CA PHE A 162 22.52 12.70 -28.96
C PHE A 162 22.46 11.89 -30.26
N ASP A 163 23.46 11.04 -30.46
CA ASP A 163 23.39 10.00 -31.49
C ASP A 163 22.29 8.97 -31.13
N THR A 164 21.81 8.21 -32.11
CA THR A 164 20.80 7.15 -31.96
C THR A 164 21.13 6.19 -30.81
N LEU A 165 22.40 5.77 -30.69
CA LEU A 165 22.87 4.90 -29.61
C LEU A 165 22.75 5.57 -28.23
N GLN A 166 23.03 6.87 -28.15
CA GLN A 166 22.94 7.63 -26.89
C GLN A 166 21.48 7.83 -26.45
N TRP A 167 20.55 8.02 -27.39
CA TRP A 167 19.11 8.02 -27.09
C TRP A 167 18.64 6.67 -26.55
N PHE A 168 19.07 5.55 -27.16
CA PHE A 168 18.75 4.22 -26.64
C PHE A 168 19.31 3.99 -25.24
N LEU A 169 20.55 4.41 -24.96
CA LEU A 169 21.14 4.33 -23.63
C LEU A 169 20.39 5.20 -22.61
N PHE A 170 20.04 6.43 -22.97
CA PHE A 170 19.28 7.33 -22.11
C PHE A 170 17.93 6.72 -21.72
N ILE A 171 17.15 6.25 -22.71
CA ILE A 171 15.86 5.60 -22.48
C ILE A 171 16.04 4.36 -21.60
N GLY A 172 17.06 3.54 -21.87
CA GLY A 172 17.38 2.35 -21.08
C GLY A 172 17.66 2.68 -19.62
N VAL A 173 18.46 3.72 -19.34
CA VAL A 173 18.77 4.17 -17.98
C VAL A 173 17.53 4.72 -17.28
N VAL A 174 16.72 5.53 -17.97
CA VAL A 174 15.48 6.08 -17.42
C VAL A 174 14.48 4.98 -17.04
N ILE A 175 14.30 3.98 -17.90
CA ILE A 175 13.44 2.82 -17.60
C ILE A 175 13.99 2.01 -16.42
N LEU A 176 15.31 1.83 -16.35
CA LEU A 176 15.96 1.14 -15.22
C LEU A 176 15.71 1.87 -13.90
N ILE A 177 15.91 3.19 -13.88
CA ILE A 177 15.67 4.02 -12.69
C ILE A 177 14.19 3.96 -12.30
N LEU A 178 13.27 4.11 -13.26
CA LEU A 178 11.83 4.02 -13.01
C LEU A 178 11.46 2.65 -12.41
N GLY A 179 11.96 1.56 -13.00
CA GLY A 179 11.74 0.21 -12.52
C GLY A 179 12.29 -0.01 -11.10
N LEU A 180 13.46 0.56 -10.80
CA LEU A 180 14.08 0.49 -9.49
C LEU A 180 13.26 1.26 -8.44
N VAL A 181 12.83 2.49 -8.74
CA VAL A 181 11.99 3.30 -7.85
C VAL A 181 10.64 2.64 -7.59
N LEU A 182 9.94 2.21 -8.64
CA LEU A 182 8.66 1.51 -8.49
C LEU A 182 8.83 0.16 -7.76
N GLY A 183 9.95 -0.53 -7.98
CA GLY A 183 10.30 -1.76 -7.28
C GLY A 183 10.49 -1.55 -5.78
N ILE A 184 11.19 -0.47 -5.39
CA ILE A 184 11.35 -0.08 -3.97
C ILE A 184 10.00 0.24 -3.34
N ILE A 185 9.20 1.08 -4.00
CA ILE A 185 7.85 1.44 -3.52
C ILE A 185 7.02 0.15 -3.33
N TRP A 186 6.97 -0.71 -4.34
CA TRP A 186 6.26 -1.99 -4.26
C TRP A 186 6.76 -2.88 -3.12
N LEU A 187 8.06 -2.93 -2.88
CA LEU A 187 8.65 -3.71 -1.79
C LEU A 187 8.20 -3.18 -0.43
N ILE A 188 8.22 -1.87 -0.22
CA ILE A 188 7.74 -1.23 1.01
C ILE A 188 6.26 -1.60 1.26
N TYR A 189 5.40 -1.42 0.25
CA TYR A 189 3.99 -1.79 0.36
C TYR A 189 3.79 -3.30 0.59
N ARG A 190 4.61 -4.15 -0.05
CA ARG A 190 4.58 -5.61 0.13
C ARG A 190 4.94 -6.00 1.56
N VAL A 191 5.88 -5.33 2.20
CA VAL A 191 6.25 -5.61 3.60
C VAL A 191 5.15 -5.12 4.53
N ILE A 192 4.80 -3.83 4.45
CA ILE A 192 3.85 -3.19 5.37
C ILE A 192 2.47 -3.85 5.29
N TYR A 193 1.88 -3.89 4.09
CA TYR A 193 0.53 -4.44 3.92
C TYR A 193 0.52 -5.95 3.76
N GLY A 194 1.57 -6.56 3.17
CA GLY A 194 1.58 -8.00 2.96
C GLY A 194 1.54 -8.81 4.25
N ILE A 195 2.22 -8.35 5.31
CA ILE A 195 2.15 -8.99 6.64
C ILE A 195 0.72 -8.92 7.20
N LEU A 196 0.09 -7.75 7.13
CA LEU A 196 -1.29 -7.54 7.61
C LEU A 196 -2.30 -8.37 6.81
N LEU A 197 -2.19 -8.36 5.48
CA LEU A 197 -3.06 -9.13 4.58
C LEU A 197 -2.90 -10.64 4.75
N LYS A 198 -1.69 -11.13 5.04
CA LYS A 198 -1.44 -12.55 5.36
C LYS A 198 -2.11 -12.93 6.68
N LYS A 199 -1.95 -12.13 7.73
CA LYS A 199 -2.63 -12.35 9.02
C LYS A 199 -4.15 -12.37 8.85
N LEU A 200 -4.70 -11.43 8.08
CA LEU A 200 -6.13 -11.35 7.81
C LEU A 200 -6.64 -12.57 7.01
N LEU A 201 -5.85 -13.09 6.05
CA LEU A 201 -6.19 -14.32 5.34
C LEU A 201 -6.15 -15.55 6.25
N ARG A 202 -5.23 -15.60 7.22
CA ARG A 202 -5.20 -16.70 8.21
C ARG A 202 -6.48 -16.71 9.04
N ASN A 203 -6.90 -15.53 9.52
CA ASN A 203 -8.17 -15.37 10.24
C ASN A 203 -9.37 -15.85 9.42
N TYR A 204 -9.42 -15.50 8.13
CA TYR A 204 -10.48 -15.97 7.22
C TYR A 204 -10.52 -17.50 7.09
N ARG A 205 -9.35 -18.15 6.95
CA ARG A 205 -9.28 -19.62 6.84
C ARG A 205 -9.68 -20.31 8.14
N GLU A 206 -9.26 -19.76 9.29
CA GLU A 206 -9.67 -20.22 10.61
C GLU A 206 -11.21 -20.17 10.74
N LEU A 207 -11.86 -19.05 10.38
CA LEU A 207 -13.33 -18.93 10.41
C LEU A 207 -14.02 -19.88 9.45
N LYS A 208 -13.50 -20.04 8.23
CA LYS A 208 -14.10 -20.94 7.23
C LYS A 208 -14.10 -22.39 7.72
N ASN A 209 -13.03 -22.82 8.40
CA ASN A 209 -12.93 -24.17 8.96
C ASN A 209 -13.85 -24.40 10.16
N LEU A 210 -14.31 -23.33 10.82
CA LEU A 210 -15.24 -23.41 11.94
C LEU A 210 -16.71 -23.49 11.45
N GLU A 211 -17.04 -22.91 10.30
CA GLU A 211 -18.39 -23.01 9.69
C GLU A 211 -18.63 -24.33 8.90
N MET A 212 -17.58 -25.07 8.55
CA MET A 212 -17.65 -26.37 7.86
C MET A 212 -17.65 -27.52 8.85
#